data_AF-A0A7W1EXE7-F1
#
_entry.id   AF-A0A7W1EXE7-F1
#
_cell.length_a   1.000
_cell.length_b   1.000
_cell.length_c   1.000
_cell.angle_alpha   90.00
_cell.angle_beta   90.00
_cell.angle_gamma   90.00
#
_symmetry.space_group_name_H-M   'P 1'
#
loop_
_entity.id
_entity.type
_entity.pdbx_description
1 polymer ?
#
loop_
_entity_poly.entity_id
_entity_poly.type
_entity_poly.pdbx_seq_one_letter_code
_entity_poly.pdbx_strand_id
1 'polypeptide(L)'
;MYGGIEKFDAGKFYTDAATINSYAYTEPFGYLKLLFGLQDESPGTNLYDNFITHTTQWDNGRLKDYLYNDNRVVIRVYSLLHFIAFNSYYVHALISCFLSFISITFLYRSIKDFFVGKELFVLLILCFLPALWFYTGALLKEGLVLFILGSTLYLFKQYFLRDRKWYYFILIPVLFFASLLLKPYILLFAFCLFGVFFRLYYSKKIQRKTLYFLSFLILIVSILNLISIGFKHKSLLSAAIKHQRMFADASKGGIFLLDRSKFVRLEFDSSLVKKVNNNDSIFTIKKDVPYIYWEHWHQQDTLFTTANTDITTQYKLVYQLPKSGSNITVDLSKENVVVAGGMYLYYSLFYPFFFNSKSLLQHLASLENLLILISIIIFFFGLIQNKKDNFPAITFMIFALLLCLLIGLTTPNSGAIFRYRSPAVIFILLAALYYLPVIKNPGKATLN
;
A
#
# COMPACT_ATOMS: atom_id res chain seq x y z
N MET A 1 -24.68 -10.71 10.82
CA MET A 1 -24.87 -9.28 10.47
C MET A 1 -23.66 -8.79 9.70
N TYR A 2 -23.67 -8.87 8.37
CA TYR A 2 -22.70 -8.13 7.56
C TYR A 2 -23.11 -6.65 7.63
N GLY A 3 -22.30 -5.80 8.24
CA GLY A 3 -22.50 -4.36 8.15
C GLY A 3 -22.51 -3.91 6.69
N GLY A 4 -23.29 -2.88 6.35
CA GLY A 4 -23.30 -2.32 5.00
C GLY A 4 -21.90 -1.92 4.53
N ILE A 5 -21.71 -1.88 3.19
CA ILE A 5 -20.43 -1.56 2.52
C ILE A 5 -19.82 -0.26 3.07
N GLU A 6 -20.65 0.69 3.48
CA GLU A 6 -20.30 1.99 4.09
C GLU A 6 -19.40 1.89 5.33
N LYS A 7 -19.44 0.77 6.07
CA LYS A 7 -18.56 0.56 7.23
C LYS A 7 -17.15 0.15 6.84
N PHE A 8 -16.94 -0.32 5.61
CA PHE A 8 -15.63 -0.73 5.08
C PHE A 8 -14.96 0.42 4.31
N ASP A 9 -13.63 0.35 4.18
CA ASP A 9 -12.83 1.36 3.46
C ASP A 9 -13.37 1.64 2.05
N ALA A 10 -13.76 0.61 1.31
CA ALA A 10 -14.28 0.76 -0.05
C ALA A 10 -15.59 1.56 -0.09
N GLY A 11 -16.45 1.40 0.92
CA GLY A 11 -17.66 2.21 1.06
C GLY A 11 -17.35 3.66 1.37
N LYS A 12 -16.41 3.92 2.28
CA LYS A 12 -15.97 5.28 2.61
C LYS A 12 -15.37 6.02 1.42
N PHE A 13 -14.53 5.35 0.63
CA PHE A 13 -14.02 5.96 -0.60
C PHE A 13 -15.12 6.25 -1.62
N TYR A 14 -16.14 5.38 -1.70
CA TYR A 14 -17.27 5.58 -2.59
C TYR A 14 -18.14 6.76 -2.13
N THR A 15 -18.46 6.87 -0.83
CA THR A 15 -19.22 8.01 -0.30
C THR A 15 -18.47 9.32 -0.48
N ASP A 16 -17.17 9.34 -0.19
CA ASP A 16 -16.35 10.53 -0.38
C ASP A 16 -16.27 10.92 -1.87
N ALA A 17 -16.11 9.96 -2.77
CA ALA A 17 -16.10 10.21 -4.21
C ALA A 17 -17.45 10.75 -4.72
N ALA A 18 -18.57 10.27 -4.16
CA ALA A 18 -19.90 10.77 -4.48
C ALA A 18 -20.09 12.21 -3.98
N THR A 19 -19.68 12.51 -2.74
CA THR A 19 -19.71 13.88 -2.18
C THR A 19 -18.89 14.84 -3.04
N ILE A 20 -17.66 14.47 -3.40
CA ILE A 20 -16.81 15.30 -4.26
C ILE A 20 -17.36 15.43 -5.69
N ASN A 21 -18.02 14.40 -6.22
CA ASN A 21 -18.71 14.49 -7.51
C ASN A 21 -19.91 15.46 -7.44
N SER A 22 -20.65 15.49 -6.33
CA SER A 22 -21.78 16.41 -6.15
C SER A 22 -21.38 17.88 -6.20
N TYR A 23 -20.14 18.21 -5.78
CA TYR A 23 -19.56 19.54 -5.94
C TYR A 23 -19.45 19.97 -7.41
N ALA A 24 -19.24 19.02 -8.33
CA ALA A 24 -19.15 19.33 -9.76
C ALA A 24 -20.46 19.88 -10.35
N TYR A 25 -21.62 19.50 -9.80
CA TYR A 25 -22.92 20.00 -10.24
C TYR A 25 -23.25 21.38 -9.67
N THR A 26 -22.61 21.79 -8.57
CA THR A 26 -22.81 23.11 -7.94
C THR A 26 -21.80 24.12 -8.46
N GLU A 27 -20.51 23.78 -8.48
CA GLU A 27 -19.43 24.64 -9.00
C GLU A 27 -18.48 23.84 -9.92
N PRO A 28 -18.80 23.69 -11.22
CA PRO A 28 -18.00 22.89 -12.16
C PRO A 28 -16.53 23.33 -12.26
N PHE A 29 -16.28 24.65 -12.28
CA PHE A 29 -14.92 25.18 -12.38
C PHE A 29 -14.13 24.99 -11.07
N GLY A 30 -14.80 25.09 -9.92
CA GLY A 30 -14.22 24.78 -8.62
C GLY A 30 -13.85 23.30 -8.53
N TYR A 31 -14.70 22.41 -9.03
CA TYR A 31 -14.42 20.98 -9.12
C TYR A 31 -13.21 20.68 -10.01
N LEU A 32 -13.08 21.32 -11.18
CA LEU A 32 -11.88 21.18 -12.02
C LEU A 32 -10.61 21.62 -11.29
N LYS A 33 -10.64 22.76 -10.60
CA LYS A 33 -9.52 23.19 -9.75
C LYS A 33 -9.21 22.17 -8.65
N LEU A 34 -10.24 21.60 -8.03
CA LEU A 34 -10.10 20.58 -6.98
C LEU A 34 -9.41 19.31 -7.48
N LEU A 35 -9.73 18.86 -8.70
CA LEU A 35 -9.08 17.69 -9.33
C LEU A 35 -7.57 17.89 -9.50
N PHE A 36 -7.14 19.09 -9.86
CA PHE A 36 -5.73 19.44 -9.98
C PHE A 36 -5.09 19.88 -8.65
N GLY A 37 -5.86 20.01 -7.57
CA GLY A 37 -5.38 20.48 -6.27
C GLY A 37 -5.04 21.97 -6.23
N LEU A 38 -5.74 22.77 -7.05
CA LEU A 38 -5.58 24.22 -7.17
C LEU A 38 -6.66 25.01 -6.39
N GLN A 39 -7.58 24.33 -5.74
CA GLN A 39 -8.70 24.93 -5.02
C GLN A 39 -8.32 25.24 -3.57
N ASP A 40 -8.86 26.32 -3.02
CA ASP A 40 -8.74 26.63 -1.60
C ASP A 40 -9.66 25.71 -0.79
N GLU A 41 -9.08 24.95 0.13
CA GLU A 41 -9.75 23.99 1.01
C GLU A 41 -9.75 24.49 2.47
N SER A 42 -9.50 25.78 2.71
CA SER A 42 -9.47 26.35 4.06
C SER A 42 -10.87 26.42 4.70
N PRO A 43 -10.97 26.34 6.05
CA PRO A 43 -12.24 26.52 6.76
C PRO A 43 -12.91 27.86 6.42
N GLY A 44 -14.23 27.87 6.20
CA GLY A 44 -14.99 29.05 5.78
C GLY A 44 -15.15 29.20 4.27
N THR A 45 -14.61 28.28 3.47
CA THR A 45 -14.91 28.17 2.03
C THR A 45 -16.17 27.33 1.80
N ASN A 46 -16.95 27.66 0.75
CA ASN A 46 -18.14 26.90 0.34
C ASN A 46 -17.80 25.41 0.15
N LEU A 47 -16.64 25.12 -0.46
CA LEU A 47 -16.14 23.76 -0.63
C LEU A 47 -15.94 23.04 0.71
N TYR A 48 -15.24 23.69 1.65
CA TYR A 48 -14.91 23.05 2.93
C TYR A 48 -16.17 22.75 3.72
N ASP A 49 -17.02 23.77 3.92
CA ASP A 49 -18.15 23.71 4.83
C ASP A 49 -19.24 22.74 4.33
N ASN A 50 -19.49 22.70 3.02
CA ASN A 50 -20.59 21.91 2.44
C ASN A 50 -20.17 20.55 1.85
N PHE A 51 -18.87 20.30 1.63
CA PHE A 51 -18.43 19.05 1.00
C PHE A 51 -17.30 18.37 1.78
N ILE A 52 -16.19 19.05 2.07
CA ILE A 52 -15.01 18.41 2.68
C ILE A 52 -15.32 17.92 4.10
N THR A 53 -16.09 18.67 4.89
CA THR A 53 -16.54 18.28 6.24
C THR A 53 -17.34 16.97 6.27
N HIS A 54 -17.98 16.61 5.16
CA HIS A 54 -18.76 15.39 5.01
C HIS A 54 -17.95 14.20 4.48
N THR A 55 -16.66 14.40 4.16
CA THR A 55 -15.76 13.34 3.74
C THR A 55 -15.00 12.76 4.93
N THR A 56 -14.67 11.47 4.86
CA THR A 56 -13.99 10.77 5.96
C THR A 56 -12.52 10.49 5.70
N GLN A 57 -12.13 10.39 4.42
CA GLN A 57 -10.85 9.90 3.95
C GLN A 57 -10.11 10.95 3.09
N TRP A 58 -10.76 12.07 2.76
CA TRP A 58 -10.16 13.18 1.99
C TRP A 58 -9.05 13.89 2.75
N ASP A 59 -9.31 14.23 4.01
CA ASP A 59 -8.34 14.89 4.87
C ASP A 59 -7.81 13.93 5.94
N ASN A 60 -6.51 13.70 5.93
CA ASN A 60 -5.83 12.86 6.91
C ASN A 60 -5.27 13.70 8.06
N GLY A 61 -5.61 15.00 8.14
CA GLY A 61 -5.18 15.92 9.19
C GLY A 61 -3.68 16.25 9.19
N ARG A 62 -2.92 15.79 8.18
CA ARG A 62 -1.47 16.00 8.07
C ARG A 62 -1.07 16.23 6.61
N LEU A 63 -1.18 17.49 6.17
CA LEU A 63 -0.70 17.94 4.85
C LEU A 63 0.83 17.79 4.66
N LYS A 64 1.60 17.49 5.72
CA LYS A 64 3.07 17.59 5.75
C LYS A 64 3.85 16.26 5.76
N ASP A 65 3.19 15.11 5.66
CA ASP A 65 3.91 13.83 5.71
C ASP A 65 4.67 13.52 4.40
N TYR A 66 5.68 12.65 4.51
CA TYR A 66 6.76 12.39 3.53
C TYR A 66 6.32 12.12 2.08
N LEU A 67 5.06 11.75 1.85
CA LEU A 67 4.52 11.32 0.58
C LEU A 67 3.11 11.93 0.41
N TYR A 68 2.78 12.32 -0.82
CA TYR A 68 1.48 12.89 -1.19
C TYR A 68 0.30 12.06 -0.65
N ASN A 69 -0.79 12.71 -0.26
CA ASN A 69 -1.98 12.03 0.26
C ASN A 69 -2.62 11.18 -0.85
N ASP A 70 -2.34 9.88 -0.81
CA ASP A 70 -2.79 8.89 -1.78
C ASP A 70 -4.31 8.68 -1.76
N ASN A 71 -5.01 9.01 -0.66
CA ASN A 71 -6.47 8.96 -0.60
C ASN A 71 -7.11 9.95 -1.58
N ARG A 72 -6.62 11.19 -1.61
CA ARG A 72 -7.20 12.26 -2.44
C ARG A 72 -7.12 11.91 -3.92
N VAL A 73 -6.02 11.29 -4.35
CA VAL A 73 -5.83 10.81 -5.72
C VAL A 73 -6.94 9.81 -6.09
N VAL A 74 -7.17 8.85 -5.21
CA VAL A 74 -8.20 7.82 -5.40
C VAL A 74 -9.59 8.43 -5.43
N ILE A 75 -9.91 9.32 -4.49
CA ILE A 75 -11.22 10.00 -4.44
C ILE A 75 -11.43 10.84 -5.70
N ARG A 76 -10.41 11.57 -6.18
CA ARG A 76 -10.50 12.34 -7.44
C ARG A 76 -10.79 11.46 -8.64
N VAL A 77 -10.03 10.37 -8.82
CA VAL A 77 -10.24 9.42 -9.93
C VAL A 77 -11.64 8.83 -9.87
N TYR A 78 -12.08 8.33 -8.72
CA TYR A 78 -13.42 7.76 -8.60
C TYR A 78 -14.54 8.81 -8.66
N SER A 79 -14.31 10.06 -8.26
CA SER A 79 -15.29 11.14 -8.43
C SER A 79 -15.54 11.44 -9.92
N LEU A 80 -14.52 11.30 -10.77
CA LEU A 80 -14.67 11.41 -12.23
C LEU A 80 -15.44 10.21 -12.81
N LEU A 81 -15.13 9.00 -12.33
CA LEU A 81 -15.87 7.80 -12.74
C LEU A 81 -17.33 7.83 -12.28
N HIS A 82 -17.64 8.61 -11.24
CA HIS A 82 -18.99 8.69 -10.69
C HIS A 82 -20.02 9.23 -11.70
N PHE A 83 -19.61 10.10 -12.63
CA PHE A 83 -20.47 10.61 -13.71
C PHE A 83 -21.07 9.51 -14.59
N ILE A 84 -20.34 8.42 -14.80
CA ILE A 84 -20.76 7.29 -15.64
C ILE A 84 -21.16 6.05 -14.81
N ALA A 85 -21.13 6.16 -13.49
CA ALA A 85 -21.39 5.04 -12.58
C ALA A 85 -22.86 4.93 -12.14
N PHE A 86 -23.74 5.85 -12.56
CA PHE A 86 -25.17 5.85 -12.24
C PHE A 86 -25.46 5.72 -10.74
N ASN A 87 -24.65 6.37 -9.91
CA ASN A 87 -24.71 6.27 -8.44
C ASN A 87 -24.70 4.82 -7.92
N SER A 88 -23.99 3.90 -8.59
CA SER A 88 -23.89 2.49 -8.21
C SER A 88 -22.46 2.13 -7.84
N TYR A 89 -22.27 1.64 -6.61
CA TYR A 89 -20.99 1.07 -6.15
C TYR A 89 -20.51 -0.08 -7.04
N TYR A 90 -21.42 -0.90 -7.57
CA TYR A 90 -21.06 -2.06 -8.38
C TYR A 90 -20.43 -1.66 -9.72
N VAL A 91 -20.86 -0.54 -10.31
CA VAL A 91 -20.26 -0.05 -11.57
C VAL A 91 -18.84 0.42 -11.33
N HIS A 92 -18.60 1.10 -10.21
CA HIS A 92 -17.25 1.47 -9.76
C HIS A 92 -16.35 0.24 -9.55
N ALA A 93 -16.86 -0.78 -8.86
CA ALA A 93 -16.13 -2.03 -8.65
C ALA A 93 -15.83 -2.73 -9.99
N LEU A 94 -16.78 -2.74 -10.94
CA LEU A 94 -16.58 -3.28 -12.28
C LEU A 94 -15.47 -2.55 -13.04
N ILE A 95 -15.43 -1.22 -12.97
CA ILE A 95 -14.35 -0.42 -13.58
C ILE A 95 -13.00 -0.73 -12.92
N SER A 96 -12.95 -0.87 -11.59
CA SER A 96 -11.72 -1.27 -10.88
C SER A 96 -11.23 -2.65 -11.33
N CYS A 97 -12.14 -3.62 -11.47
CA CYS A 97 -11.85 -4.95 -12.01
C CYS A 97 -11.31 -4.86 -13.45
N PHE A 98 -11.91 -4.02 -14.30
CA PHE A 98 -11.47 -3.84 -15.68
C PHE A 98 -10.06 -3.23 -15.78
N LEU A 99 -9.76 -2.21 -14.97
CA LEU A 99 -8.40 -1.63 -14.89
C LEU A 99 -7.38 -2.66 -14.40
N SER A 100 -7.76 -3.48 -13.42
CA SER A 100 -6.93 -4.57 -12.90
C SER A 100 -6.69 -5.66 -13.96
N PHE A 101 -7.71 -5.98 -14.76
CA PHE A 101 -7.59 -6.91 -15.90
C PHE A 101 -6.65 -6.38 -16.99
N ILE A 102 -6.73 -5.09 -17.34
CA ILE A 102 -5.78 -4.45 -18.26
C ILE A 102 -4.36 -4.57 -17.71
N SER A 103 -4.18 -4.33 -16.42
CA SER A 103 -2.87 -4.48 -15.77
C SER A 103 -2.31 -5.89 -15.91
N ILE A 104 -3.09 -6.91 -15.54
CA ILE A 104 -2.68 -8.32 -15.62
C ILE A 104 -2.28 -8.67 -17.06
N THR A 105 -3.04 -8.18 -18.05
CA THR A 105 -2.72 -8.37 -19.47
C THR A 105 -1.39 -7.72 -19.85
N PHE A 106 -1.13 -6.51 -19.38
CA PHE A 106 0.12 -5.79 -19.63
C PHE A 106 1.32 -6.42 -18.90
N LEU A 107 1.15 -6.87 -17.66
CA LEU A 107 2.16 -7.62 -16.90
C LEU A 107 2.51 -8.93 -17.61
N TYR A 108 1.50 -9.71 -18.01
CA TYR A 108 1.68 -10.94 -18.78
C TYR A 108 2.46 -10.68 -20.06
N ARG A 109 2.03 -9.69 -20.86
CA ARG A 109 2.72 -9.32 -22.11
C ARG A 109 4.15 -8.83 -21.88
N SER A 110 4.44 -8.24 -20.72
CA SER A 110 5.77 -7.75 -20.37
C SER A 110 6.71 -8.90 -20.04
N ILE A 111 6.21 -9.91 -19.33
CA ILE A 111 7.05 -10.91 -18.67
C ILE A 111 7.10 -12.23 -19.43
N LYS A 112 6.06 -12.61 -20.20
CA LYS A 112 5.95 -13.95 -20.82
C LYS A 112 7.18 -14.37 -21.66
N ASP A 113 7.88 -13.44 -22.30
CA ASP A 113 9.02 -13.74 -23.18
C ASP A 113 10.22 -14.32 -22.41
N PHE A 114 10.28 -14.12 -21.08
CA PHE A 114 11.29 -14.74 -20.22
C PHE A 114 10.96 -16.21 -19.89
N PHE A 115 9.78 -16.70 -20.25
CA PHE A 115 9.20 -17.98 -19.83
C PHE A 115 8.72 -18.81 -21.02
N VAL A 116 9.53 -18.94 -22.06
CA VAL A 116 9.21 -19.73 -23.26
C VAL A 116 8.83 -21.17 -22.88
N GLY A 117 7.62 -21.60 -23.28
CA GLY A 117 7.05 -22.92 -22.95
C GLY A 117 6.36 -23.01 -21.58
N LYS A 118 6.28 -21.92 -20.81
CA LYS A 118 5.60 -21.84 -19.50
C LYS A 118 4.64 -20.65 -19.42
N GLU A 119 4.24 -20.10 -20.56
CA GLU A 119 3.43 -18.89 -20.65
C GLU A 119 2.08 -19.07 -19.93
N LEU A 120 1.49 -20.28 -20.00
CA LEU A 120 0.28 -20.61 -19.25
C LEU A 120 0.49 -20.46 -17.74
N PHE A 121 1.61 -20.92 -17.20
CA PHE A 121 1.90 -20.79 -15.76
C PHE A 121 2.11 -19.34 -15.34
N VAL A 122 2.71 -18.52 -16.21
CA VAL A 122 2.80 -17.06 -15.96
C VAL A 122 1.40 -16.46 -15.85
N LEU A 123 0.49 -16.82 -16.77
CA LEU A 123 -0.89 -16.36 -16.72
C LEU A 123 -1.62 -16.87 -15.47
N LEU A 124 -1.45 -18.14 -15.11
CA LEU A 124 -2.07 -18.72 -13.90
C LEU A 124 -1.61 -18.02 -12.63
N ILE A 125 -0.32 -17.73 -12.49
CA ILE A 125 0.23 -16.97 -11.34
C ILE A 125 -0.42 -15.58 -11.26
N LEU A 126 -0.59 -14.89 -12.39
CA LEU A 126 -1.13 -13.54 -12.42
C LEU A 126 -2.66 -13.49 -12.16
N CYS A 127 -3.40 -14.51 -12.58
CA CYS A 127 -4.86 -14.54 -12.46
C CYS A 127 -5.38 -15.17 -11.16
N PHE A 128 -4.69 -16.18 -10.63
CA PHE A 128 -5.22 -17.02 -9.54
C PHE A 128 -4.56 -16.78 -8.18
N LEU A 129 -3.73 -15.75 -8.03
CA LEU A 129 -3.20 -15.37 -6.71
C LEU A 129 -4.31 -14.70 -5.87
N PRO A 130 -4.83 -15.33 -4.80
CA PRO A 130 -6.04 -14.87 -4.12
C PRO A 130 -5.92 -13.47 -3.53
N ALA A 131 -4.77 -13.12 -2.93
CA ALA A 131 -4.56 -11.79 -2.38
C ALA A 131 -4.64 -10.69 -3.44
N LEU A 132 -4.10 -10.94 -4.65
CA LEU A 132 -4.15 -9.96 -5.72
C LEU A 132 -5.60 -9.67 -6.12
N TRP A 133 -6.41 -10.70 -6.33
CA TRP A 133 -7.80 -10.55 -6.74
C TRP A 133 -8.65 -9.87 -5.66
N PHE A 134 -8.48 -10.30 -4.40
CA PHE A 134 -9.25 -9.78 -3.27
C PHE A 134 -9.07 -8.27 -3.08
N TYR A 135 -7.85 -7.75 -3.21
CA TYR A 135 -7.57 -6.33 -2.96
C TYR A 135 -7.75 -5.42 -4.18
N THR A 136 -7.82 -5.98 -5.39
CA THR A 136 -7.95 -5.21 -6.64
C THR A 136 -9.41 -5.07 -7.12
N GLY A 137 -10.29 -5.98 -6.70
CA GLY A 137 -11.70 -5.98 -7.13
C GLY A 137 -12.61 -4.95 -6.44
N ALA A 138 -12.21 -4.41 -5.29
CA ALA A 138 -12.98 -3.37 -4.58
C ALA A 138 -12.52 -1.96 -4.97
N LEU A 139 -13.34 -0.94 -4.63
CA LEU A 139 -12.99 0.47 -4.78
C LEU A 139 -11.90 0.86 -3.76
N LEU A 140 -10.67 0.46 -4.07
CA LEU A 140 -9.49 0.64 -3.25
C LEU A 140 -8.34 1.16 -4.11
N LYS A 141 -7.28 1.59 -3.43
CA LYS A 141 -6.06 2.08 -4.09
C LYS A 141 -5.38 1.01 -4.94
N GLU A 142 -5.47 -0.27 -4.57
CA GLU A 142 -4.63 -1.32 -5.15
C GLU A 142 -4.97 -1.61 -6.62
N GLY A 143 -6.24 -1.47 -7.04
CA GLY A 143 -6.61 -1.61 -8.45
C GLY A 143 -5.88 -0.58 -9.34
N LEU A 144 -5.84 0.68 -8.90
CA LEU A 144 -5.11 1.76 -9.59
C LEU A 144 -3.59 1.56 -9.52
N VAL A 145 -3.05 1.13 -8.38
CA VAL A 145 -1.62 0.78 -8.23
C VAL A 145 -1.25 -0.30 -9.24
N LEU A 146 -2.03 -1.38 -9.31
CA LEU A 146 -1.75 -2.46 -10.22
C LEU A 146 -1.82 -1.97 -11.67
N PHE A 147 -2.82 -1.18 -12.04
CA PHE A 147 -2.92 -0.57 -13.37
C PHE A 147 -1.69 0.24 -13.78
N ILE A 148 -1.19 1.11 -12.90
CA ILE A 148 0.02 1.90 -13.16
C ILE A 148 1.25 0.99 -13.28
N LEU A 149 1.39 0.00 -12.38
CA LEU A 149 2.49 -0.97 -12.41
C LEU A 149 2.54 -1.73 -13.74
N GLY A 150 1.43 -2.36 -14.14
CA GLY A 150 1.35 -3.14 -15.37
C GLY A 150 1.61 -2.30 -16.62
N SER A 151 1.00 -1.11 -16.69
CA SER A 151 1.22 -0.16 -17.78
C SER A 151 2.67 0.29 -17.88
N THR A 152 3.32 0.53 -16.74
CA THR A 152 4.73 0.95 -16.66
C THR A 152 5.65 -0.14 -17.22
N LEU A 153 5.51 -1.40 -16.75
CA LEU A 153 6.34 -2.50 -17.23
C LEU A 153 6.15 -2.74 -18.73
N TYR A 154 4.91 -2.64 -19.21
CA TYR A 154 4.60 -2.80 -20.63
C TYR A 154 5.21 -1.70 -21.50
N LEU A 155 5.08 -0.43 -21.10
CA LEU A 155 5.68 0.66 -21.83
C LEU A 155 7.21 0.60 -21.82
N PHE A 156 7.85 0.25 -20.69
CA PHE A 156 9.30 0.08 -20.67
C PHE A 156 9.76 -1.03 -21.61
N LYS A 157 9.11 -2.20 -21.58
CA LYS A 157 9.45 -3.26 -22.53
C LYS A 157 9.36 -2.77 -23.96
N GLN A 158 8.24 -2.15 -24.34
CA GLN A 158 8.03 -1.68 -25.71
C GLN A 158 9.01 -0.57 -26.11
N TYR A 159 9.35 0.33 -25.19
CA TYR A 159 10.30 1.42 -25.42
C TYR A 159 11.73 0.92 -25.68
N PHE A 160 12.15 -0.16 -25.01
CA PHE A 160 13.49 -0.73 -25.19
C PHE A 160 13.56 -1.79 -26.29
N LEU A 161 12.45 -2.46 -26.62
CA LEU A 161 12.40 -3.51 -27.64
C LEU A 161 12.12 -2.98 -29.06
N ARG A 162 11.21 -2.00 -29.21
CA ARG A 162 10.75 -1.48 -30.50
C ARG A 162 11.30 -0.09 -30.78
N ASP A 163 11.04 0.41 -31.98
CA ASP A 163 11.35 1.80 -32.35
C ASP A 163 10.67 2.81 -31.44
N ARG A 164 11.41 3.88 -31.14
CA ARG A 164 10.96 4.93 -30.23
C ARG A 164 9.88 5.77 -30.88
N LYS A 165 8.63 5.49 -30.52
CA LYS A 165 7.47 6.29 -30.91
C LYS A 165 7.32 7.53 -30.01
N TRP A 166 6.75 8.59 -30.57
CA TRP A 166 6.61 9.88 -29.89
C TRP A 166 5.80 9.81 -28.58
N TYR A 167 4.75 8.97 -28.54
CA TYR A 167 3.87 8.89 -27.38
C TYR A 167 4.58 8.36 -26.12
N TYR A 168 5.72 7.67 -26.24
CA TYR A 168 6.50 7.25 -25.06
C TYR A 168 7.03 8.45 -24.27
N PHE A 169 7.37 9.56 -24.93
CA PHE A 169 7.84 10.78 -24.29
C PHE A 169 6.76 11.50 -23.49
N ILE A 170 5.48 11.16 -23.70
CA ILE A 170 4.35 11.70 -22.94
C ILE A 170 3.91 10.70 -21.87
N LEU A 171 3.68 9.43 -22.26
CA LEU A 171 3.11 8.43 -21.35
C LEU A 171 4.06 8.04 -20.22
N ILE A 172 5.37 7.95 -20.46
CA ILE A 172 6.33 7.59 -19.41
C ILE A 172 6.38 8.66 -18.31
N PRO A 173 6.52 9.97 -18.61
CA PRO A 173 6.40 11.02 -17.59
C PRO A 173 5.04 11.04 -16.88
N VAL A 174 3.94 10.78 -17.59
CA VAL A 174 2.61 10.70 -16.97
C VAL A 174 2.53 9.56 -15.95
N LEU A 175 3.02 8.36 -16.30
CA LEU A 175 3.07 7.23 -15.36
C LEU A 175 4.05 7.45 -14.21
N PHE A 176 5.18 8.13 -14.47
CA PHE A 176 6.10 8.53 -13.41
C PHE A 176 5.43 9.47 -12.42
N PHE A 177 4.73 10.50 -12.91
CA PHE A 177 3.97 11.43 -12.07
C PHE A 177 2.87 10.70 -11.29
N ALA A 178 2.08 9.84 -11.94
CA ALA A 178 1.08 9.01 -11.26
C ALA A 178 1.70 8.11 -10.17
N SER A 179 2.91 7.60 -10.41
CA SER A 179 3.67 6.80 -9.44
C SER A 179 4.11 7.59 -8.21
N LEU A 180 4.34 8.90 -8.33
CA LEU A 180 4.63 9.78 -7.19
C LEU A 180 3.41 10.02 -6.30
N LEU A 181 2.22 10.03 -6.91
CA LEU A 181 0.96 10.35 -6.23
C LEU A 181 0.36 9.14 -5.48
N LEU A 182 0.53 7.94 -6.01
CA LEU A 182 -0.16 6.74 -5.53
C LEU A 182 0.85 5.70 -4.98
N LYS A 183 0.93 5.53 -3.65
CA LYS A 183 1.84 4.58 -3.00
C LYS A 183 3.26 4.56 -3.63
N PRO A 184 3.99 5.68 -3.57
CA PRO A 184 5.27 5.82 -4.26
C PRO A 184 6.33 4.81 -3.82
N TYR A 185 6.25 4.31 -2.58
CA TYR A 185 7.13 3.23 -2.11
C TYR A 185 7.01 1.93 -2.93
N ILE A 186 5.86 1.67 -3.58
CA ILE A 186 5.67 0.55 -4.52
C ILE A 186 5.98 1.02 -5.94
N LEU A 187 5.29 2.06 -6.41
CA LEU A 187 5.27 2.41 -7.82
C LEU A 187 6.56 3.08 -8.29
N LEU A 188 7.10 4.04 -7.54
CA LEU A 188 8.37 4.67 -7.89
C LEU A 188 9.53 3.67 -7.82
N PHE A 189 9.50 2.80 -6.81
CA PHE A 189 10.48 1.73 -6.65
C PHE A 189 10.44 0.76 -7.84
N ALA A 190 9.25 0.31 -8.24
CA ALA A 190 9.06 -0.52 -9.42
C ALA A 190 9.48 0.21 -10.71
N PHE A 191 9.11 1.48 -10.87
CA PHE A 191 9.45 2.29 -12.04
C PHE A 191 10.97 2.35 -12.24
N CYS A 192 11.73 2.68 -11.19
CA CYS A 192 13.18 2.76 -11.27
C CYS A 192 13.83 1.40 -11.56
N LEU A 193 13.43 0.35 -10.83
CA LEU A 193 14.04 -0.97 -10.98
C LEU A 193 13.71 -1.62 -12.33
N PHE A 194 12.44 -1.60 -12.75
CA PHE A 194 12.06 -2.20 -14.03
C PHE A 194 12.55 -1.39 -15.23
N GLY A 195 12.68 -0.06 -15.11
CA GLY A 195 13.32 0.76 -16.13
C GLY A 195 14.77 0.35 -16.40
N VAL A 196 15.57 0.17 -15.34
CA VAL A 196 16.95 -0.33 -15.46
C VAL A 196 17.00 -1.78 -15.89
N PHE A 197 16.12 -2.63 -15.36
CA PHE A 197 16.01 -4.03 -15.75
C PHE A 197 15.84 -4.19 -17.27
N PHE A 198 14.83 -3.56 -17.87
CA PHE A 198 14.58 -3.70 -19.31
C PHE A 198 15.71 -3.08 -20.14
N ARG A 199 16.30 -1.96 -19.69
CA ARG A 199 17.47 -1.36 -20.34
C ARG A 199 18.66 -2.31 -20.37
N LEU A 200 18.97 -2.96 -19.25
CA LEU A 200 20.09 -3.90 -19.14
C LEU A 200 19.80 -5.21 -19.87
N TYR A 201 18.57 -5.72 -19.80
CA TYR A 201 18.17 -6.97 -20.44
C TYR A 201 18.35 -6.91 -21.96
N TYR A 202 17.83 -5.87 -22.61
CA TYR A 202 17.93 -5.67 -24.05
C TYR A 202 19.27 -5.06 -24.53
N SER A 203 20.15 -4.67 -23.60
CA SER A 203 21.50 -4.21 -23.97
C SER A 203 22.38 -5.39 -24.38
N LYS A 204 22.81 -5.40 -25.65
CA LYS A 204 23.80 -6.38 -26.15
C LYS A 204 25.23 -6.08 -25.68
N LYS A 205 25.51 -4.85 -25.22
CA LYS A 205 26.87 -4.40 -24.86
C LYS A 205 27.27 -4.82 -23.44
N ILE A 206 26.31 -5.08 -22.56
CA ILE A 206 26.55 -5.27 -21.13
C ILE A 206 26.51 -6.75 -20.80
N GLN A 207 27.68 -7.31 -20.46
CA GLN A 207 27.80 -8.71 -20.06
C GLN A 207 27.46 -8.93 -18.58
N ARG A 208 27.94 -8.06 -17.68
CA ARG A 208 27.73 -8.17 -16.21
C ARG A 208 26.42 -7.51 -15.75
N LYS A 209 25.28 -7.87 -16.36
CA LYS A 209 23.97 -7.21 -16.13
C LYS A 209 23.58 -7.14 -14.65
N THR A 210 23.71 -8.25 -13.92
CA THR A 210 23.37 -8.32 -12.49
C THR A 210 24.19 -7.36 -11.63
N LEU A 211 25.49 -7.22 -11.92
CA LEU A 211 26.37 -6.32 -11.16
C LEU A 211 25.99 -4.85 -11.37
N TYR A 212 25.72 -4.44 -12.61
CA TYR A 212 25.27 -3.08 -12.91
C TYR A 212 23.90 -2.78 -12.28
N PHE A 213 22.99 -3.76 -12.27
CA PHE A 213 21.70 -3.62 -11.61
C PHE A 213 21.86 -3.42 -10.09
N LEU A 214 22.68 -4.24 -9.43
CA LEU A 214 22.96 -4.12 -8.00
C LEU A 214 23.66 -2.80 -7.67
N SER A 215 24.64 -2.38 -8.48
CA SER A 215 25.34 -1.11 -8.32
C SER A 215 24.37 0.07 -8.44
N PHE A 216 23.46 0.05 -9.43
CA PHE A 216 22.42 1.05 -9.57
C PHE A 216 21.47 1.07 -8.36
N LEU A 217 21.10 -0.09 -7.84
CA LEU A 217 20.22 -0.21 -6.68
C LEU A 217 20.87 0.37 -5.40
N ILE A 218 22.15 0.08 -5.18
CA ILE A 218 22.91 0.67 -4.06
C ILE A 218 23.01 2.19 -4.24
N LEU A 219 23.31 2.65 -5.46
CA LEU A 219 23.42 4.07 -5.77
C LEU A 219 22.10 4.80 -5.50
N ILE A 220 20.96 4.29 -5.98
CA ILE A 220 19.66 4.96 -5.82
C ILE A 220 19.23 5.02 -4.35
N VAL A 221 19.45 3.94 -3.58
CA VAL A 221 19.14 3.92 -2.13
C VAL A 221 20.03 4.92 -1.39
N SER A 222 21.33 4.98 -1.72
CA SER A 222 22.25 5.95 -1.13
C SER A 222 21.86 7.40 -1.45
N ILE A 223 21.53 7.69 -2.71
CA ILE A 223 21.07 9.03 -3.13
C ILE A 223 19.78 9.41 -2.40
N LEU A 224 18.79 8.51 -2.34
CA LEU A 224 17.54 8.77 -1.63
C LEU A 224 17.77 9.01 -0.14
N ASN A 225 18.72 8.30 0.48
CA ASN A 225 19.06 8.51 1.88
C ASN A 225 19.76 9.87 2.10
N LEU A 226 20.65 10.27 1.20
CA LEU A 226 21.29 11.59 1.24
C LEU A 226 20.27 12.72 1.07
N ILE A 227 19.34 12.58 0.11
CA ILE A 227 18.24 13.54 -0.09
C ILE A 227 17.37 13.62 1.17
N SER A 228 17.04 12.48 1.78
CA SER A 228 16.24 12.44 3.02
C SER A 228 16.96 13.17 4.17
N ILE A 229 18.26 12.96 4.34
CA ILE A 229 19.06 13.64 5.37
C ILE A 229 19.14 15.15 5.08
N GLY A 230 19.40 15.54 3.84
CA GLY A 230 19.53 16.94 3.44
C GLY A 230 18.25 17.75 3.58
N PHE A 231 17.10 17.22 3.12
CA PHE A 231 15.83 17.95 3.10
C PHE A 231 14.97 17.79 4.36
N LYS A 232 15.09 16.67 5.08
CA LYS A 232 14.20 16.34 6.21
C LYS A 232 14.94 16.11 7.52
N HIS A 233 16.28 16.27 7.52
CA HIS A 233 17.15 16.05 8.68
C HIS A 233 16.99 14.67 9.33
N LYS A 234 16.57 13.67 8.55
CA LYS A 234 16.24 12.31 9.01
C LYS A 234 16.64 11.30 7.95
N SER A 235 17.23 10.17 8.38
CA SER A 235 17.53 9.06 7.48
C SER A 235 16.25 8.33 7.05
N LEU A 236 16.29 7.61 5.92
CA LEU A 236 15.14 6.82 5.45
C LEU A 236 14.70 5.78 6.49
N LEU A 237 15.66 5.15 7.18
CA LEU A 237 15.38 4.20 8.25
C LEU A 237 14.62 4.86 9.40
N SER A 238 15.07 6.03 9.86
CA SER A 238 14.38 6.76 10.94
C SER A 238 12.97 7.21 10.53
N ALA A 239 12.78 7.59 9.27
CA ALA A 239 11.48 7.93 8.72
C ALA A 239 10.56 6.70 8.66
N ALA A 240 11.07 5.55 8.24
CA ALA A 240 10.33 4.28 8.22
C ALA A 240 9.93 3.83 9.63
N ILE A 241 10.83 3.92 10.61
CA ILE A 241 10.54 3.60 12.02
C ILE A 241 9.48 4.56 12.59
N LYS A 242 9.54 5.86 12.27
CA LYS A 242 8.50 6.80 12.66
C LYS A 242 7.15 6.38 12.08
N HIS A 243 7.10 6.02 10.80
CA HIS A 243 5.87 5.55 10.15
C HIS A 243 5.32 4.28 10.79
N GLN A 244 6.20 3.33 11.08
CA GLN A 244 5.86 2.10 11.79
C GLN A 244 5.23 2.38 13.16
N ARG A 245 5.82 3.26 13.97
CA ARG A 245 5.29 3.64 15.28
C ARG A 245 3.92 4.27 15.17
N MET A 246 3.73 5.21 14.23
CA MET A 246 2.42 5.82 13.99
C MET A 246 1.37 4.78 13.60
N PHE A 247 1.73 3.81 12.77
CA PHE A 247 0.84 2.72 12.36
C PHE A 247 0.49 1.80 13.54
N ALA A 248 1.49 1.40 14.34
CA ALA A 248 1.30 0.60 15.54
C ALA A 248 0.43 1.32 16.57
N ASP A 249 0.63 2.62 16.76
CA ASP A 249 -0.16 3.42 17.71
C ASP A 249 -1.60 3.61 17.25
N ALA A 250 -1.85 3.76 15.94
CA ALA A 250 -3.20 3.77 15.39
C ALA A 250 -3.93 2.44 15.65
N SER A 251 -3.21 1.31 15.56
CA SER A 251 -3.79 -0.02 15.77
C SER A 251 -4.23 -0.30 17.23
N LYS A 252 -3.65 0.39 18.21
CA LYS A 252 -4.02 0.24 19.62
C LYS A 252 -5.46 0.71 19.89
N GLY A 253 -6.04 1.53 19.02
CA GLY A 253 -7.39 2.07 19.19
C GLY A 253 -7.51 2.97 20.42
N GLY A 254 -8.74 3.18 20.91
CA GLY A 254 -9.00 3.95 22.12
C GLY A 254 -10.34 4.67 22.12
N ILE A 255 -10.63 5.31 23.25
CA ILE A 255 -11.72 6.27 23.39
C ILE A 255 -11.11 7.66 23.23
N PHE A 256 -11.61 8.43 22.26
CA PHE A 256 -11.11 9.75 21.93
C PHE A 256 -12.11 10.82 22.35
N LEU A 257 -11.64 11.71 23.22
CA LEU A 257 -12.43 12.69 23.95
C LEU A 257 -11.89 14.09 23.68
N LEU A 258 -12.77 15.07 23.58
CA LEU A 258 -12.44 16.45 23.28
C LEU A 258 -13.01 17.39 24.33
N ASP A 259 -12.16 18.24 24.90
CA ASP A 259 -12.52 19.38 25.72
C ASP A 259 -12.15 20.70 24.99
N ARG A 260 -12.53 21.85 25.56
CA ARG A 260 -12.15 23.20 25.16
C ARG A 260 -10.64 23.42 25.09
N SER A 261 -9.85 22.68 25.87
CA SER A 261 -8.40 22.88 25.96
C SER A 261 -7.57 21.72 25.41
N LYS A 262 -8.10 20.49 25.49
CA LYS A 262 -7.34 19.26 25.28
C LYS A 262 -8.10 18.25 24.41
N PHE A 263 -7.33 17.47 23.65
CA PHE A 263 -7.77 16.25 23.00
C PHE A 263 -7.15 15.06 23.74
N VAL A 264 -7.98 14.13 24.20
CA VAL A 264 -7.60 13.04 25.10
C VAL A 264 -7.83 11.69 24.43
N ARG A 265 -6.89 10.76 24.64
CA ARG A 265 -7.00 9.36 24.25
C ARG A 265 -6.85 8.46 25.46
N LEU A 266 -7.84 7.60 25.65
CA LEU A 266 -7.86 6.52 26.64
C LEU A 266 -7.77 5.17 25.95
N GLU A 267 -7.45 4.13 26.71
CA GLU A 267 -7.58 2.75 26.23
C GLU A 267 -9.05 2.44 25.87
N PHE A 268 -9.26 1.45 24.99
CA PHE A 268 -10.59 1.03 24.58
C PHE A 268 -11.26 0.20 25.69
N ASP A 269 -11.63 0.85 26.78
CA ASP A 269 -12.39 0.28 27.88
C ASP A 269 -13.42 1.29 28.38
N SER A 270 -14.70 0.97 28.20
CA SER A 270 -15.82 1.79 28.66
C SER A 270 -15.86 1.96 30.18
N SER A 271 -15.16 1.10 30.94
CA SER A 271 -15.07 1.21 32.40
C SER A 271 -14.30 2.44 32.85
N LEU A 272 -13.45 3.02 32.00
CA LEU A 272 -12.58 4.17 32.32
C LEU A 272 -13.30 5.52 32.33
N VAL A 273 -14.48 5.57 31.71
CA VAL A 273 -15.27 6.79 31.52
C VAL A 273 -16.65 6.66 32.15
N LYS A 274 -17.22 7.78 32.58
CA LYS A 274 -18.60 7.84 33.09
C LYS A 274 -19.43 8.78 32.21
N LYS A 275 -20.62 8.34 31.80
CA LYS A 275 -21.57 9.17 31.05
C LYS A 275 -22.14 10.26 31.96
N VAL A 276 -22.22 11.49 31.45
CA VAL A 276 -22.87 12.60 32.14
C VAL A 276 -24.35 12.63 31.76
N ASN A 277 -25.25 12.64 32.75
CA ASN A 277 -26.71 12.74 32.54
C ASN A 277 -27.30 11.70 31.56
N ASN A 278 -26.76 10.48 31.52
CA ASN A 278 -27.13 9.45 30.53
C ASN A 278 -26.98 9.88 29.05
N ASN A 279 -26.22 10.94 28.78
CA ASN A 279 -25.94 11.37 27.42
C ASN A 279 -24.80 10.53 26.83
N ASP A 280 -25.01 9.94 25.66
CA ASP A 280 -24.02 9.10 24.95
C ASP A 280 -22.87 9.90 24.31
N SER A 281 -22.94 11.24 24.33
CA SER A 281 -21.96 12.12 23.72
C SER A 281 -21.02 12.82 24.69
N ILE A 282 -21.30 12.78 26.00
CA ILE A 282 -20.54 13.52 27.02
C ILE A 282 -20.06 12.58 28.13
N PHE A 283 -18.76 12.60 28.38
CA PHE A 283 -18.09 11.71 29.33
C PHE A 283 -17.22 12.49 30.33
N THR A 284 -17.10 11.98 31.54
CA THR A 284 -16.02 12.34 32.48
C THR A 284 -15.05 11.17 32.62
N ILE A 285 -13.80 11.48 32.90
CA ILE A 285 -12.74 10.47 33.12
C ILE A 285 -12.73 10.13 34.62
N LYS A 286 -12.67 8.85 34.97
CA LYS A 286 -12.63 8.43 36.37
C LYS A 286 -11.31 8.86 37.05
N LYS A 287 -11.34 8.91 38.38
CA LYS A 287 -10.13 9.16 39.19
C LYS A 287 -9.09 8.07 38.94
N ASP A 288 -7.82 8.45 38.97
CA ASP A 288 -6.66 7.55 38.88
C ASP A 288 -6.52 6.81 37.53
N VAL A 289 -7.26 7.23 36.50
CA VAL A 289 -7.14 6.69 35.15
C VAL A 289 -6.00 7.37 34.40
N PRO A 290 -5.05 6.62 33.82
CA PRO A 290 -4.03 7.20 32.96
C PRO A 290 -4.60 7.53 31.58
N TYR A 291 -4.13 8.64 30.99
CA TYR A 291 -4.49 9.00 29.62
C TYR A 291 -3.40 9.79 28.92
N ILE A 292 -3.42 9.74 27.59
CA ILE A 292 -2.57 10.56 26.73
C ILE A 292 -3.40 11.76 26.26
N TYR A 293 -2.80 12.94 26.19
CA TYR A 293 -3.49 14.13 25.69
C TYR A 293 -2.59 15.05 24.86
N TRP A 294 -3.25 15.88 24.07
CA TRP A 294 -2.66 16.95 23.27
C TRP A 294 -3.41 18.24 23.55
N GLU A 295 -2.69 19.32 23.78
CA GLU A 295 -3.31 20.64 23.95
C GLU A 295 -3.61 21.26 22.59
N HIS A 296 -4.70 22.01 22.46
CA HIS A 296 -5.05 22.64 21.18
C HIS A 296 -3.98 23.61 20.68
N TRP A 297 -3.27 24.24 21.61
CA TRP A 297 -2.17 25.17 21.32
C TRP A 297 -0.85 24.44 20.99
N HIS A 298 -0.70 23.17 21.40
CA HIS A 298 0.53 22.36 21.25
C HIS A 298 0.21 20.92 20.80
N GLN A 299 -0.42 20.76 19.62
CA GLN A 299 -0.85 19.44 19.13
C GLN A 299 0.29 18.48 18.69
N GLN A 300 1.53 18.96 18.62
CA GLN A 300 2.68 18.14 18.22
C GLN A 300 3.30 17.37 19.39
N ASP A 301 3.01 17.79 20.62
CA ASP A 301 3.58 17.20 21.83
C ASP A 301 2.60 16.22 22.45
N THR A 302 3.07 14.98 22.62
CA THR A 302 2.26 13.93 23.23
C THR A 302 2.49 13.94 24.74
N LEU A 303 1.53 14.47 25.48
CA LEU A 303 1.59 14.58 26.94
C LEU A 303 0.89 13.37 27.59
N PHE A 304 1.35 13.01 28.78
CA PHE A 304 0.84 11.84 29.51
C PHE A 304 0.47 12.21 30.94
N THR A 305 -0.71 11.76 31.36
CA THR A 305 -1.18 11.84 32.74
C THR A 305 -1.19 10.44 33.32
N THR A 306 -0.41 10.22 34.37
CA THR A 306 -0.28 8.92 35.06
C THR A 306 -1.51 8.56 35.89
N ALA A 307 -2.11 9.55 36.54
CA ALA A 307 -3.31 9.38 37.37
C ALA A 307 -4.18 10.63 37.25
N ASN A 308 -5.39 10.47 36.73
CA ASN A 308 -6.32 11.58 36.62
C ASN A 308 -6.83 12.04 38.00
N THR A 309 -6.64 13.32 38.31
CA THR A 309 -7.17 13.95 39.53
C THR A 309 -8.48 14.69 39.28
N ASP A 310 -8.78 15.06 38.03
CA ASP A 310 -9.95 15.85 37.68
C ASP A 310 -11.10 14.98 37.15
N ILE A 311 -12.16 14.87 37.97
CA ILE A 311 -13.36 14.06 37.69
C ILE A 311 -14.50 14.95 37.18
N THR A 312 -14.31 16.27 37.17
CA THR A 312 -15.36 17.26 36.92
C THR A 312 -15.42 17.70 35.47
N THR A 313 -14.28 17.75 34.79
CA THR A 313 -14.21 18.17 33.38
C THR A 313 -15.00 17.23 32.49
N GLN A 314 -15.89 17.84 31.69
CA GLN A 314 -16.74 17.13 30.74
C GLN A 314 -16.09 17.14 29.37
N TYR A 315 -16.00 15.96 28.77
CA TYR A 315 -15.43 15.77 27.46
C TYR A 315 -16.50 15.31 26.48
N LYS A 316 -16.47 15.86 25.27
CA LYS A 316 -17.28 15.38 24.15
C LYS A 316 -16.62 14.16 23.51
N LEU A 317 -17.39 13.11 23.27
CA LEU A 317 -16.92 11.95 22.53
C LEU A 317 -16.71 12.32 21.06
N VAL A 318 -15.53 12.02 20.52
CA VAL A 318 -15.21 12.21 19.10
C VAL A 318 -15.37 10.89 18.34
N TYR A 319 -14.67 9.84 18.78
CA TYR A 319 -14.83 8.49 18.24
C TYR A 319 -14.33 7.42 19.22
N GLN A 320 -14.81 6.18 19.04
CA GLN A 320 -14.33 5.01 19.75
C GLN A 320 -13.84 3.99 18.73
N LEU A 321 -12.59 3.56 18.88
CA LEU A 321 -11.96 2.61 17.97
C LEU A 321 -11.50 1.38 18.75
N PRO A 322 -12.04 0.17 18.44
CA PRO A 322 -11.60 -1.04 19.10
C PRO A 322 -10.13 -1.32 18.78
N LYS A 323 -9.44 -1.97 19.73
CA LYS A 323 -8.06 -2.42 19.54
C LYS A 323 -7.98 -3.45 18.40
N SER A 324 -7.01 -3.29 17.51
CA SER A 324 -6.75 -4.25 16.44
C SER A 324 -6.12 -5.53 16.98
N GLY A 325 -6.68 -6.69 16.64
CA GLY A 325 -6.16 -8.01 17.01
C GLY A 325 -5.05 -8.53 16.09
N SER A 326 -4.67 -7.80 15.04
CA SER A 326 -3.72 -8.23 14.00
C SER A 326 -2.38 -7.48 14.01
N ASN A 327 -2.12 -6.68 15.05
CA ASN A 327 -0.90 -5.90 15.17
C ASN A 327 0.29 -6.79 15.57
N ILE A 328 1.45 -6.51 14.98
CA ILE A 328 2.71 -7.23 15.20
C ILE A 328 3.61 -6.33 16.03
N THR A 329 3.94 -6.75 17.24
CA THR A 329 4.85 -6.00 18.13
C THR A 329 6.28 -6.49 17.92
N VAL A 330 7.10 -5.69 17.21
CA VAL A 330 8.55 -5.90 17.11
C VAL A 330 9.23 -4.83 17.95
N ASP A 331 9.89 -5.24 19.04
CA ASP A 331 10.61 -4.31 19.90
C ASP A 331 12.02 -4.04 19.35
N LEU A 332 12.13 -2.98 18.55
CA LEU A 332 13.38 -2.54 17.96
C LEU A 332 14.43 -2.07 18.99
N SER A 333 14.03 -1.78 20.23
CA SER A 333 14.93 -1.16 21.21
C SER A 333 16.06 -2.09 21.68
N LYS A 334 15.94 -3.39 21.43
CA LYS A 334 16.86 -4.43 21.93
C LYS A 334 17.63 -5.19 20.85
N GLU A 335 17.33 -4.98 19.56
CA GLU A 335 17.85 -5.83 18.48
C GLU A 335 18.73 -5.10 17.46
N ASN A 336 19.74 -5.81 16.95
CA ASN A 336 20.59 -5.32 15.85
C ASN A 336 19.78 -5.16 14.55
N VAL A 337 20.16 -4.18 13.71
CA VAL A 337 19.46 -3.83 12.46
C VAL A 337 19.28 -5.04 11.52
N VAL A 338 20.27 -5.94 11.45
CA VAL A 338 20.21 -7.15 10.62
C VAL A 338 19.15 -8.13 11.13
N VAL A 339 19.09 -8.35 12.45
CA VAL A 339 18.11 -9.25 13.08
C VAL A 339 16.71 -8.68 12.89
N ALA A 340 16.53 -7.37 13.15
CA ALA A 340 15.29 -6.67 12.90
C ALA A 340 14.83 -6.76 11.44
N GLY A 341 15.75 -6.57 10.48
CA GLY A 341 15.47 -6.73 9.06
C GLY A 341 15.00 -8.14 8.70
N GLY A 342 15.64 -9.16 9.27
CA GLY A 342 15.22 -10.56 9.15
C GLY A 342 13.82 -10.80 9.72
N MET A 343 13.49 -10.24 10.88
CA MET A 343 12.16 -10.33 11.47
C MET A 343 11.09 -9.66 10.58
N TYR A 344 11.36 -8.48 10.03
CA TYR A 344 10.41 -7.81 9.14
C TYR A 344 10.14 -8.60 7.86
N LEU A 345 11.18 -9.20 7.27
CA LEU A 345 11.01 -10.11 6.16
C LEU A 345 10.20 -11.35 6.55
N TYR A 346 10.47 -11.92 7.73
CA TYR A 346 9.72 -13.06 8.24
C TYR A 346 8.23 -12.74 8.38
N TYR A 347 7.88 -11.65 9.05
CA TYR A 347 6.48 -11.23 9.21
C TYR A 347 5.82 -10.88 7.88
N SER A 348 6.60 -10.31 6.96
CA SER A 348 6.11 -9.94 5.63
C SER A 348 5.88 -11.14 4.72
N LEU A 349 6.71 -12.19 4.79
CA LEU A 349 6.65 -13.33 3.86
C LEU A 349 5.90 -14.54 4.42
N PHE A 350 5.99 -14.79 5.73
CA PHE A 350 5.64 -16.08 6.32
C PHE A 350 4.58 -16.01 7.42
N TYR A 351 4.27 -14.82 7.97
CA TYR A 351 3.25 -14.68 9.00
C TYR A 351 1.86 -14.36 8.41
N PRO A 352 0.75 -14.97 8.91
CA PRO A 352 0.73 -16.09 9.86
C PRO A 352 1.11 -17.41 9.19
N PHE A 353 1.74 -18.29 9.98
CA PHE A 353 1.85 -19.70 9.63
C PHE A 353 0.52 -20.41 9.85
N PHE A 354 0.37 -21.59 9.24
CA PHE A 354 -0.85 -22.41 9.31
C PHE A 354 -1.35 -22.58 10.76
N PHE A 355 -0.45 -22.90 11.70
CA PHE A 355 -0.76 -23.12 13.11
C PHE A 355 -1.15 -21.85 13.89
N ASN A 356 -0.81 -20.66 13.39
CA ASN A 356 -1.04 -19.38 14.08
C ASN A 356 -2.29 -18.65 13.55
N SER A 357 -2.97 -19.22 12.57
CA SER A 357 -4.11 -18.61 11.91
C SER A 357 -5.38 -18.73 12.76
N LYS A 358 -6.03 -17.59 13.04
CA LYS A 358 -7.22 -17.51 13.91
C LYS A 358 -8.52 -17.32 13.15
N SER A 359 -8.46 -16.88 11.90
CA SER A 359 -9.63 -16.60 11.05
C SER A 359 -9.51 -17.28 9.69
N LEU A 360 -10.64 -17.48 9.00
CA LEU A 360 -10.67 -18.09 7.66
C LEU A 360 -9.73 -17.37 6.68
N LEU A 361 -9.74 -16.03 6.71
CA LEU A 361 -8.86 -15.21 5.87
C LEU A 361 -7.38 -15.45 6.20
N GLN A 362 -7.02 -15.63 7.48
CA GLN A 362 -5.66 -15.96 7.89
C GLN A 362 -5.23 -17.37 7.46
N HIS A 363 -6.15 -18.34 7.39
CA HIS A 363 -5.85 -19.68 6.88
C HIS A 363 -5.52 -19.65 5.37
N LEU A 364 -6.33 -18.95 4.56
CA LEU A 364 -6.04 -18.76 3.14
C LEU A 364 -4.70 -18.04 2.92
N ALA A 365 -4.45 -17.01 3.72
CA ALA A 365 -3.17 -16.31 3.78
C ALA A 365 -1.98 -17.24 4.10
N SER A 366 -2.16 -18.21 5.00
CA SER A 366 -1.10 -19.17 5.35
C SER A 366 -0.77 -20.14 4.21
N LEU A 367 -1.75 -20.52 3.39
CA LEU A 367 -1.51 -21.34 2.19
C LEU A 367 -0.69 -20.56 1.16
N GLU A 368 -0.97 -19.27 0.99
CA GLU A 368 -0.15 -18.38 0.17
C GLU A 368 1.29 -18.28 0.71
N ASN A 369 1.46 -18.14 2.03
CA ASN A 369 2.78 -18.13 2.68
C ASN A 369 3.57 -19.41 2.43
N LEU A 370 2.90 -20.57 2.44
CA LEU A 370 3.53 -21.85 2.12
C LEU A 370 3.99 -21.89 0.66
N LEU A 371 3.17 -21.38 -0.27
CA LEU A 371 3.55 -21.27 -1.68
C LEU A 371 4.76 -20.33 -1.89
N ILE A 372 4.81 -19.22 -1.15
CA ILE A 372 5.96 -18.30 -1.15
C ILE A 372 7.22 -19.03 -0.67
N LEU A 373 7.13 -19.77 0.43
CA LEU A 373 8.26 -20.52 0.98
C LEU A 373 8.80 -21.54 -0.02
N ILE A 374 7.92 -22.35 -0.62
CA ILE A 374 8.29 -23.34 -1.65
C ILE A 374 8.98 -22.64 -2.83
N SER A 375 8.44 -21.50 -3.26
CA SER A 375 8.99 -20.73 -4.39
C SER A 375 10.39 -20.18 -4.09
N ILE A 376 10.64 -19.69 -2.88
CA ILE A 376 11.96 -19.25 -2.45
C ILE A 376 12.97 -20.42 -2.45
N ILE A 377 12.56 -21.61 -1.98
CA ILE A 377 13.41 -22.82 -2.00
C ILE A 377 13.75 -23.21 -3.45
N ILE A 378 12.76 -23.28 -4.34
CA ILE A 378 12.96 -23.58 -5.77
C ILE A 378 13.92 -22.57 -6.41
N PHE A 379 13.78 -21.29 -6.09
CA PHE A 379 14.66 -20.24 -6.59
C PHE A 379 16.12 -20.45 -6.19
N PHE A 380 16.40 -20.70 -4.90
CA PHE A 380 17.78 -20.93 -4.44
C PHE A 380 18.40 -22.20 -5.03
N PHE A 381 17.62 -23.28 -5.12
CA PHE A 381 18.08 -24.51 -5.76
C PHE A 381 18.38 -24.29 -7.26
N GLY A 382 17.50 -23.54 -7.93
CA GLY A 382 17.66 -23.16 -9.33
C GLY A 382 18.91 -22.32 -9.61
N LEU A 383 19.27 -21.39 -8.69
CA LEU A 383 20.50 -20.60 -8.79
C LEU A 383 21.77 -21.45 -8.79
N ILE A 384 21.77 -22.56 -8.03
CA ILE A 384 22.94 -23.44 -7.91
C ILE A 384 23.04 -24.37 -9.12
N GLN A 385 21.91 -24.92 -9.58
CA GLN A 385 21.90 -25.99 -10.58
C GLN A 385 21.89 -25.51 -12.03
N ASN A 386 21.38 -24.31 -12.30
CA ASN A 386 21.06 -23.90 -13.67
C ASN A 386 22.13 -22.99 -14.27
N LYS A 387 22.59 -23.31 -15.49
CA LYS A 387 23.56 -22.49 -16.25
C LYS A 387 22.91 -21.37 -17.09
N LYS A 388 21.62 -21.11 -16.90
CA LYS A 388 20.89 -20.04 -17.62
C LYS A 388 21.32 -18.66 -17.17
N ASP A 389 20.99 -17.64 -17.97
CA ASP A 389 21.11 -16.25 -17.53
C ASP A 389 20.17 -16.02 -16.34
N ASN A 390 20.73 -15.84 -15.15
CA ASN A 390 20.00 -15.68 -13.90
C ASN A 390 19.44 -14.25 -13.72
N PHE A 391 19.77 -13.32 -14.62
CA PHE A 391 19.43 -11.91 -14.47
C PHE A 391 17.92 -11.65 -14.24
N PRO A 392 16.98 -12.19 -15.04
CA PRO A 392 15.54 -11.96 -14.80
C PRO A 392 15.07 -12.46 -13.45
N ALA A 393 15.41 -13.70 -13.08
CA ALA A 393 14.99 -14.31 -11.82
C ALA A 393 15.55 -13.57 -10.60
N ILE A 394 16.84 -13.20 -10.64
CA ILE A 394 17.49 -12.43 -9.57
C ILE A 394 16.81 -11.06 -9.42
N THR A 395 16.53 -10.35 -10.52
CA THR A 395 15.86 -9.05 -10.46
C THR A 395 14.46 -9.16 -9.88
N PHE A 396 13.66 -10.15 -10.29
CA PHE A 396 12.32 -10.37 -9.73
C PHE A 396 12.37 -10.67 -8.23
N MET A 397 13.31 -11.52 -7.79
CA MET A 397 13.48 -11.85 -6.37
C MET A 397 13.93 -10.64 -5.55
N ILE A 398 14.91 -9.86 -6.04
CA ILE A 398 15.39 -8.64 -5.36
C ILE A 398 14.27 -7.61 -5.22
N PHE A 399 13.51 -7.35 -6.29
CA PHE A 399 12.37 -6.43 -6.24
C PHE A 399 11.38 -6.86 -5.16
N ALA A 400 10.99 -8.14 -5.15
CA ALA A 400 10.01 -8.65 -4.21
C ALA A 400 10.52 -8.60 -2.76
N LEU A 401 11.74 -9.06 -2.49
CA LEU A 401 12.30 -9.08 -1.13
C LEU A 401 12.48 -7.69 -0.56
N LEU A 402 12.99 -6.73 -1.35
CA LEU A 402 13.14 -5.35 -0.89
C LEU A 402 11.80 -4.68 -0.63
N LEU A 403 10.79 -4.94 -1.47
CA LEU A 403 9.45 -4.42 -1.24
C LEU A 403 8.82 -5.03 0.03
N CYS A 404 8.96 -6.35 0.22
CA CYS A 404 8.49 -7.05 1.41
C CYS A 404 9.19 -6.55 2.68
N LEU A 405 10.51 -6.27 2.63
CA LEU A 405 11.26 -5.70 3.74
C LEU A 405 10.72 -4.30 4.10
N LEU A 406 10.51 -3.45 3.09
CA LEU A 406 9.98 -2.10 3.31
C LEU A 406 8.56 -2.13 3.90
N ILE A 407 7.70 -3.02 3.41
CA ILE A 407 6.34 -3.21 3.93
C ILE A 407 6.38 -3.73 5.37
N GLY A 408 7.19 -4.75 5.66
CA GLY A 408 7.33 -5.29 7.01
C GLY A 408 7.84 -4.25 8.01
N LEU A 409 8.80 -3.43 7.59
CA LEU A 409 9.35 -2.34 8.39
C LEU A 409 8.32 -1.24 8.66
N THR A 410 7.51 -0.85 7.67
CA THR A 410 6.63 0.32 7.77
C THR A 410 5.22 0.00 8.29
N THR A 411 4.75 -1.23 8.12
CA THR A 411 3.35 -1.61 8.38
C THR A 411 3.27 -2.83 9.29
N PRO A 412 3.33 -2.66 10.61
CA PRO A 412 3.36 -3.77 11.57
C PRO A 412 1.96 -4.37 11.83
N ASN A 413 1.16 -4.61 10.79
CA ASN A 413 -0.18 -5.22 10.91
C ASN A 413 -0.34 -6.29 9.85
N SER A 414 -0.63 -7.52 10.25
CA SER A 414 -0.68 -8.65 9.32
C SER A 414 -1.66 -8.41 8.17
N GLY A 415 -2.88 -7.93 8.42
CA GLY A 415 -3.84 -7.64 7.35
C GLY A 415 -3.35 -6.60 6.33
N ALA A 416 -2.67 -5.55 6.80
CA ALA A 416 -2.10 -4.53 5.92
C ALA A 416 -0.90 -5.06 5.13
N ILE A 417 -0.06 -5.89 5.76
CA ILE A 417 1.07 -6.58 5.12
C ILE A 417 0.56 -7.43 3.94
N PHE A 418 -0.45 -8.30 4.15
CA PHE A 418 -1.02 -9.14 3.09
C PHE A 418 -1.49 -8.32 1.89
N ARG A 419 -2.16 -7.20 2.16
CA ARG A 419 -2.62 -6.28 1.13
C ARG A 419 -1.47 -5.68 0.34
N TYR A 420 -0.51 -5.07 1.02
CA TYR A 420 0.54 -4.29 0.37
C TYR A 420 1.62 -5.15 -0.29
N ARG A 421 1.86 -6.36 0.21
CA ARG A 421 2.85 -7.27 -0.39
C ARG A 421 2.32 -8.03 -1.60
N SER A 422 1.00 -8.01 -1.84
CA SER A 422 0.37 -8.79 -2.92
C SER A 422 1.01 -8.59 -4.30
N PRO A 423 1.47 -7.38 -4.72
CA PRO A 423 2.17 -7.24 -6.00
C PRO A 423 3.57 -7.85 -5.99
N ALA A 424 4.27 -7.90 -4.84
CA ALA A 424 5.60 -8.49 -4.73
C ALA A 424 5.59 -10.02 -4.85
N VAL A 425 4.59 -10.67 -4.25
CA VAL A 425 4.47 -12.14 -4.24
C VAL A 425 4.48 -12.72 -5.66
N ILE A 426 3.83 -12.05 -6.60
CA ILE A 426 3.83 -12.41 -8.03
C ILE A 426 5.27 -12.62 -8.54
N PHE A 427 6.17 -11.70 -8.22
CA PHE A 427 7.56 -11.75 -8.69
C PHE A 427 8.38 -12.84 -8.00
N ILE A 428 8.05 -13.24 -6.77
CA ILE A 428 8.65 -14.41 -6.10
C ILE A 428 8.27 -15.69 -6.86
N LEU A 429 6.98 -15.86 -7.17
CA LEU A 429 6.48 -17.02 -7.89
C LEU A 429 7.07 -17.09 -9.31
N LEU A 430 7.19 -15.94 -9.99
CA LEU A 430 7.84 -15.85 -11.31
C LEU A 430 9.34 -16.18 -11.24
N ALA A 431 10.04 -15.71 -10.20
CA ALA A 431 11.46 -16.05 -10.01
C ALA A 431 11.66 -17.56 -9.83
N ALA A 432 10.76 -18.24 -9.11
CA ALA A 432 10.78 -19.70 -8.97
C ALA A 432 10.43 -20.41 -10.27
N LEU A 433 9.35 -19.98 -10.96
CA LEU A 433 8.91 -20.54 -12.23
C LEU A 433 10.02 -20.50 -13.29
N TYR A 434 10.93 -19.52 -13.22
CA TYR A 434 12.01 -19.37 -14.18
C TYR A 434 12.90 -20.62 -14.23
N TYR A 435 13.15 -21.23 -13.07
CA TYR A 435 14.02 -22.39 -12.91
C TYR A 435 13.35 -23.75 -13.10
N LEU A 436 12.02 -23.82 -12.98
CA LEU A 436 11.30 -25.08 -13.22
C LEU A 436 11.53 -25.62 -14.65
N PRO A 437 11.40 -26.93 -14.90
CA PRO A 437 11.48 -27.46 -16.26
C PRO A 437 10.29 -26.99 -17.11
N VAL A 438 10.47 -26.93 -18.43
CA VAL A 438 9.35 -26.75 -19.35
C VAL A 438 8.56 -28.06 -19.34
N ILE A 439 7.25 -27.97 -19.07
CA ILE A 439 6.38 -29.14 -19.21
C ILE A 439 6.22 -29.38 -20.71
N LYS A 440 6.92 -30.40 -21.24
CA LYS A 440 6.67 -30.85 -22.61
C LYS A 440 5.22 -31.33 -22.67
N ASN A 441 4.41 -30.72 -23.54
CA ASN A 441 3.12 -31.30 -23.88
C ASN A 441 3.37 -32.71 -24.43
N PRO A 442 2.78 -33.77 -23.87
CA PRO A 442 2.97 -35.14 -24.34
C PRO A 442 2.47 -35.37 -25.79
N GLY A 443 1.82 -34.40 -26.42
CA GLY A 443 1.32 -34.47 -27.80
C GLY A 443 2.21 -33.87 -28.91
N LYS A 444 3.43 -33.41 -28.61
CA LYS A 444 4.42 -33.02 -29.63
C LYS A 444 5.71 -33.83 -29.48
N ALA A 445 5.57 -35.15 -29.49
CA ALA A 445 6.66 -36.01 -29.91
C ALA A 445 6.81 -35.85 -31.43
N THR A 446 7.95 -35.28 -31.85
CA THR A 446 8.67 -35.61 -33.09
C THR A 446 7.81 -36.17 -34.24
N LEU A 447 7.37 -35.30 -35.14
CA LEU A 447 7.31 -35.66 -36.55
C LEU A 447 8.68 -35.29 -37.12
N ASN A 448 9.37 -36.33 -37.61
CA ASN A 448 10.76 -36.37 -38.05
C ASN A 448 11.18 -35.23 -38.97
#